data_AF-A0A1H6KE27-F1
#
_entry.id   AF-A0A1H6KE27-F1
#
_cell.length_a   1.000
_cell.length_b   1.000
_cell.length_c   1.000
_cell.angle_alpha   90.00
_cell.angle_beta   90.00
_cell.angle_gamma   90.00
#
_symmetry.space_group_name_H-M   'P 1'
#
loop_
_entity.id
_entity.type
_entity.pdbx_description
1 polymer ?
#
loop_
_entity_poly.entity_id
_entity_poly.type
_entity_poly.pdbx_seq_one_letter_code
_entity_poly.pdbx_strand_id
1 'polypeptide(L)'
;MKDDKEALSQIALTLTHHFDSLYYIDIESGNYTEYIPHKLFKGLDIPAYGEDFFSEVQESASKCVHPDDLELVIKLHDKEAMLDRLYSNKSYSVVYRLILHGNIMHMRHFELMCDDRKHIICCLENIEEEFRRKEEQEKDLQSARRMARMDALTGIRNKTAFTEYIATVDERIKAAPESCHFGVIMCDVNDLKKINDTRGHSFGDEAIQRTSRLICDTFDHSPVFRVGGDEFVVVLDGRDFDMREQLLAKLREESLANKRSRSGPVVACGMAVFDRVSDDSFEAVYKRADMEMYENKNELKSMKIVDYFMGMNSMDIPINAERKRLLDGMFGALYTVAGEGYVYLNDLKHDFSRWSLTLVDDFGMQSEYMYHADKYWQKHIHPDDMNTYQEAIDAVLCGNAEVRPIRYRARRADGTYAVCHTRGFVLSDKDGNPEYFGGIIIAE
;
A
#
# COMPACT_ATOMS: atom_id res chain seq x y z
N MET A 1 -54.61 -0.48 -50.37
CA MET A 1 -53.45 0.24 -50.94
C MET A 1 -53.13 1.57 -50.26
N LYS A 2 -54.09 2.44 -49.90
CA LYS A 2 -53.79 3.68 -49.14
C LYS A 2 -53.68 3.44 -47.63
N ASP A 3 -54.58 2.62 -47.08
CA ASP A 3 -54.62 2.30 -45.63
C ASP A 3 -53.42 1.47 -45.15
N ASP A 4 -52.85 0.59 -45.99
CA ASP A 4 -51.65 -0.21 -45.63
C ASP A 4 -50.40 0.67 -45.47
N LYS A 5 -50.27 1.73 -46.27
CA LYS A 5 -49.14 2.67 -46.19
C LYS A 5 -49.19 3.50 -44.91
N GLU A 6 -50.37 3.89 -44.45
CA GLU A 6 -50.52 4.62 -43.17
C GLU A 6 -50.23 3.73 -41.96
N ALA A 7 -50.68 2.47 -41.96
CA ALA A 7 -50.38 1.53 -40.89
C ALA A 7 -48.88 1.18 -40.82
N LEU A 8 -48.23 0.92 -41.96
CA LEU A 8 -46.78 0.72 -42.04
C LEU A 8 -46.00 1.96 -41.60
N SER A 9 -46.43 3.16 -42.00
CA SER A 9 -45.83 4.42 -41.50
C SER A 9 -45.98 4.57 -39.99
N GLN A 10 -47.12 4.22 -39.39
CA GLN A 10 -47.33 4.31 -37.93
C GLN A 10 -46.49 3.29 -37.15
N ILE A 11 -46.36 2.06 -37.67
CA ILE A 11 -45.47 1.05 -37.09
C ILE A 11 -44.01 1.50 -37.19
N ALA A 12 -43.58 1.99 -38.36
CA ALA A 12 -42.25 2.55 -38.55
C ALA A 12 -42.00 3.74 -37.60
N LEU A 13 -42.95 4.68 -37.49
CA LEU A 13 -42.89 5.81 -36.54
C LEU A 13 -42.79 5.34 -35.09
N THR A 14 -43.47 4.27 -34.70
CA THR A 14 -43.37 3.75 -33.33
C THR A 14 -41.98 3.10 -33.08
N LEU A 15 -41.42 2.46 -34.11
CA LEU A 15 -40.07 1.90 -34.10
C LEU A 15 -38.96 2.97 -34.15
N THR A 16 -39.26 4.23 -34.53
CA THR A 16 -38.29 5.36 -34.53
C THR A 16 -37.71 5.68 -33.15
N HIS A 17 -38.34 5.24 -32.06
CA HIS A 17 -37.78 5.39 -30.72
C HIS A 17 -36.66 4.38 -30.40
N HIS A 18 -36.54 3.31 -31.18
CA HIS A 18 -35.62 2.20 -30.93
C HIS A 18 -34.52 2.07 -31.99
N PHE A 19 -34.75 2.60 -33.19
CA PHE A 19 -33.81 2.51 -34.30
C PHE A 19 -33.53 3.89 -34.88
N ASP A 20 -32.26 4.08 -35.20
CA ASP A 20 -31.71 5.29 -35.77
C ASP A 20 -31.82 5.32 -37.31
N SER A 21 -31.81 4.15 -37.93
CA SER A 21 -32.12 3.96 -39.35
C SER A 21 -32.86 2.63 -39.56
N LEU A 22 -33.75 2.60 -40.56
CA LEU A 22 -34.51 1.41 -40.94
C LEU A 22 -34.67 1.38 -42.46
N TYR A 23 -34.14 0.33 -43.07
CA TYR A 23 -34.26 0.02 -44.49
C TYR A 23 -35.22 -1.16 -44.68
N TYR A 24 -36.13 -1.01 -45.64
CA TYR A 24 -36.97 -2.08 -46.14
C TYR A 24 -36.50 -2.46 -47.54
N ILE A 25 -36.19 -3.73 -47.74
CA ILE A 25 -35.50 -4.23 -48.93
C ILE A 25 -36.35 -5.35 -49.57
N ASP A 26 -36.59 -5.26 -50.88
CA ASP A 26 -37.17 -6.33 -51.67
C ASP A 26 -36.06 -7.25 -52.21
N ILE A 27 -36.12 -8.53 -51.86
CA ILE A 27 -35.05 -9.50 -52.13
C ILE A 27 -34.90 -9.79 -53.63
N GLU A 28 -36.01 -9.83 -54.37
CA GLU A 28 -36.00 -10.20 -55.80
C GLU A 28 -35.41 -9.06 -56.64
N SER A 29 -35.90 -7.85 -56.43
CA SER A 29 -35.50 -6.67 -57.21
C SER A 29 -34.24 -5.98 -56.69
N GLY A 30 -33.93 -6.08 -55.39
CA GLY A 30 -32.88 -5.30 -54.74
C GLY A 30 -33.31 -3.89 -54.33
N ASN A 31 -34.52 -3.48 -54.72
CA ASN A 31 -35.07 -2.17 -54.39
C ASN A 31 -35.17 -1.99 -52.88
N TYR A 32 -34.83 -0.80 -52.40
CA TYR A 32 -34.93 -0.50 -50.99
C TYR A 32 -35.43 0.91 -50.71
N THR A 33 -35.97 1.10 -49.51
CA THR A 33 -36.42 2.41 -49.02
C THR A 33 -36.08 2.53 -47.55
N GLU A 34 -35.46 3.64 -47.18
CA GLU A 34 -35.25 4.08 -45.81
C GLU A 34 -36.55 4.72 -45.29
N TYR A 35 -37.09 4.17 -44.21
CA TYR A 35 -38.30 4.67 -43.57
C TYR A 35 -38.00 5.62 -42.40
N ILE A 36 -36.81 5.49 -41.81
CA ILE A 36 -36.35 6.30 -40.69
C ILE A 36 -35.06 6.98 -41.12
N PRO A 37 -35.13 8.18 -41.72
CA PRO A 37 -33.95 8.88 -42.18
C PRO A 37 -33.09 9.32 -41.00
N HIS A 38 -31.87 8.83 -40.98
CA HIS A 38 -30.97 9.08 -39.88
C HIS A 38 -30.35 10.49 -39.93
N LYS A 39 -30.40 11.23 -38.81
CA LYS A 39 -29.62 12.48 -38.67
C LYS A 39 -28.10 12.26 -38.63
N LEU A 40 -27.60 11.06 -38.26
CA LEU A 40 -26.16 10.81 -38.13
C LEU A 40 -25.45 10.60 -39.48
N PHE A 41 -26.17 10.15 -40.52
CA PHE A 41 -25.61 10.03 -41.88
C PHE A 41 -25.72 11.31 -42.70
N LYS A 42 -26.18 12.42 -42.08
CA LYS A 42 -26.35 13.69 -42.75
C LYS A 42 -25.01 14.21 -43.26
N GLY A 43 -24.86 14.24 -44.59
CA GLY A 43 -23.63 14.67 -45.26
C GLY A 43 -22.73 13.53 -45.75
N LEU A 44 -23.14 12.26 -45.60
CA LEU A 44 -22.40 11.09 -46.09
C LEU A 44 -22.87 10.54 -47.45
N ASP A 45 -23.75 11.26 -48.16
CA ASP A 45 -24.30 10.90 -49.48
C ASP A 45 -24.76 9.44 -49.57
N ILE A 46 -25.44 8.98 -48.51
CA ILE A 46 -26.05 7.63 -48.44
C ILE A 46 -27.48 7.75 -48.99
N PRO A 47 -27.85 6.96 -50.02
CA PRO A 47 -29.18 7.06 -50.62
C PRO A 47 -30.28 6.58 -49.67
N ALA A 48 -31.36 7.36 -49.55
CA ALA A 48 -32.55 6.98 -48.79
C ALA A 48 -33.44 5.97 -49.54
N TYR A 49 -33.22 5.76 -50.83
CA TYR A 49 -33.85 4.74 -51.66
C TYR A 49 -32.91 4.43 -52.82
N GLY A 50 -33.00 3.22 -53.36
CA GLY A 50 -32.16 2.76 -54.46
C GLY A 50 -32.73 1.50 -55.10
N GLU A 51 -32.09 1.07 -56.18
CA GLU A 51 -32.52 -0.09 -56.97
C GLU A 51 -31.72 -1.36 -56.63
N ASP A 52 -30.53 -1.22 -56.02
CA ASP A 52 -29.69 -2.36 -55.63
C ASP A 52 -29.03 -2.15 -54.26
N PHE A 53 -29.77 -2.48 -53.21
CA PHE A 53 -29.30 -2.39 -51.82
C PHE A 53 -27.95 -3.08 -51.60
N PHE A 54 -27.77 -4.28 -52.16
CA PHE A 54 -26.61 -5.14 -51.86
C PHE A 54 -25.32 -4.58 -52.46
N SER A 55 -25.39 -3.94 -53.63
CA SER A 55 -24.24 -3.26 -54.22
C SER A 55 -24.00 -1.88 -53.59
N GLU A 56 -25.06 -1.08 -53.39
CA GLU A 56 -24.96 0.29 -52.89
C GLU A 56 -24.49 0.36 -51.42
N VAL A 57 -24.86 -0.63 -50.60
CA VAL A 57 -24.41 -0.70 -49.20
C VAL A 57 -22.92 -1.02 -49.09
N GLN A 58 -22.34 -1.78 -50.03
CA GLN A 58 -20.89 -2.05 -50.04
C GLN A 58 -20.08 -0.77 -50.31
N GLU A 59 -20.55 0.05 -51.25
CA GLU A 59 -19.93 1.35 -51.52
C GLU A 59 -20.07 2.28 -50.30
N SER A 60 -21.25 2.32 -49.71
CA SER A 60 -21.54 3.15 -48.52
C SER A 60 -20.72 2.71 -47.31
N ALA A 61 -20.56 1.41 -47.09
CA ALA A 61 -19.78 0.84 -45.99
C ALA A 61 -18.32 1.29 -46.05
N SER A 62 -17.72 1.36 -47.24
CA SER A 62 -16.34 1.83 -47.41
C SER A 62 -16.12 3.30 -46.98
N LYS A 63 -17.19 4.10 -46.94
CA LYS A 63 -17.14 5.53 -46.57
C LYS A 63 -17.22 5.77 -45.07
N CYS A 64 -17.90 4.89 -44.33
CA CYS A 64 -18.26 5.15 -42.93
C CYS A 64 -18.01 4.01 -41.96
N VAL A 65 -17.71 2.77 -42.38
CA VAL A 65 -17.41 1.66 -41.46
C VAL A 65 -15.95 1.74 -41.01
N HIS A 66 -15.70 1.40 -39.74
CA HIS A 66 -14.34 1.31 -39.21
C HIS A 66 -13.52 0.27 -40.01
N PRO A 67 -12.26 0.55 -40.39
CA PRO A 67 -11.46 -0.35 -41.25
C PRO A 67 -11.40 -1.80 -40.77
N ASP A 68 -11.20 -2.02 -39.47
CA ASP A 68 -11.17 -3.37 -38.87
C ASP A 68 -12.50 -4.14 -38.98
N ASP A 69 -13.62 -3.42 -39.10
CA ASP A 69 -14.96 -4.00 -39.16
C ASP A 69 -15.48 -4.09 -40.61
N LEU A 70 -14.74 -3.56 -41.59
CA LEU A 70 -15.18 -3.44 -42.98
C LEU A 70 -15.42 -4.81 -43.64
N GLU A 71 -14.50 -5.76 -43.46
CA GLU A 71 -14.65 -7.12 -44.00
C GLU A 71 -15.88 -7.82 -43.43
N LEU A 72 -16.12 -7.64 -42.12
CA LEU A 72 -17.31 -8.14 -41.45
C LEU A 72 -18.58 -7.56 -42.07
N VAL A 73 -18.65 -6.22 -42.24
CA VAL A 73 -19.84 -5.55 -42.78
C VAL A 73 -20.08 -5.87 -44.25
N ILE A 74 -19.03 -6.04 -45.07
CA ILE A 74 -19.18 -6.48 -46.46
C ILE A 74 -19.79 -7.88 -46.53
N LYS A 75 -19.26 -8.82 -45.74
CA LYS A 75 -19.79 -10.19 -45.68
C LYS A 75 -21.19 -10.26 -45.08
N LEU A 76 -21.48 -9.37 -44.13
CA LEU A 76 -22.80 -9.21 -43.53
C LEU A 76 -23.84 -8.87 -44.62
N HIS A 77 -23.52 -7.95 -45.52
CA HIS A 77 -24.44 -7.50 -46.57
C HIS A 77 -24.28 -8.24 -47.92
N ASP A 78 -23.51 -9.31 -47.97
CA ASP A 78 -23.53 -10.21 -49.12
C ASP A 78 -24.90 -10.90 -49.21
N LYS A 79 -25.54 -10.86 -50.38
CA LYS A 79 -26.93 -11.29 -50.57
C LYS A 79 -27.12 -12.77 -50.22
N GLU A 80 -26.27 -13.66 -50.74
CA GLU A 80 -26.40 -15.10 -50.51
C GLU A 80 -26.14 -15.42 -49.04
N ALA A 81 -25.05 -14.87 -48.47
CA ALA A 81 -24.71 -15.09 -47.07
C ALA A 81 -25.77 -14.54 -46.10
N MET A 82 -26.37 -13.38 -46.41
CA MET A 82 -27.46 -12.79 -45.62
C MET A 82 -28.71 -13.67 -45.67
N LEU A 83 -29.13 -14.10 -46.85
CA LEU A 83 -30.30 -14.96 -47.01
C LEU A 83 -30.14 -16.30 -46.33
N ASP A 84 -28.98 -16.94 -46.45
CA ASP A 84 -28.69 -18.22 -45.78
C ASP A 84 -28.80 -18.11 -44.26
N ARG A 85 -28.27 -17.02 -43.68
CA ARG A 85 -28.42 -16.72 -42.24
C ARG A 85 -29.88 -16.51 -41.87
N LEU A 86 -30.61 -15.72 -42.64
CA LEU A 86 -31.99 -15.32 -42.34
C LEU A 86 -33.03 -16.43 -42.56
N TYR A 87 -32.79 -17.34 -43.50
CA TYR A 87 -33.61 -18.54 -43.68
C TYR A 87 -33.40 -19.55 -42.55
N SER A 88 -32.19 -19.62 -42.01
CA SER A 88 -31.86 -20.48 -40.86
C SER A 88 -32.39 -19.89 -39.56
N ASN A 89 -32.24 -18.57 -39.36
CA ASN A 89 -32.69 -17.81 -38.21
C ASN A 89 -33.43 -16.55 -38.69
N LYS A 90 -34.73 -16.41 -38.35
CA LYS A 90 -35.58 -15.28 -38.79
C LYS A 90 -35.01 -13.87 -38.51
N SER A 91 -34.04 -13.75 -37.62
CA SER A 91 -33.36 -12.50 -37.29
C SER A 91 -31.88 -12.73 -37.00
N TYR A 92 -31.07 -11.73 -37.31
CA TYR A 92 -29.65 -11.69 -36.98
C TYR A 92 -29.29 -10.31 -36.43
N SER A 93 -28.35 -10.24 -35.48
CA SER A 93 -27.83 -8.98 -35.00
C SER A 93 -26.32 -9.02 -34.79
N VAL A 94 -25.67 -7.88 -35.05
CA VAL A 94 -24.23 -7.72 -34.91
C VAL A 94 -23.92 -6.29 -34.50
N VAL A 95 -22.83 -6.10 -33.77
CA VAL A 95 -22.31 -4.79 -33.41
C VAL A 95 -21.05 -4.51 -34.23
N TYR A 96 -20.96 -3.33 -34.84
CA TYR A 96 -19.77 -2.84 -35.51
C TYR A 96 -19.64 -1.33 -35.33
N ARG A 97 -18.46 -0.80 -35.69
CA ARG A 97 -18.13 0.61 -35.52
C ARG A 97 -18.31 1.38 -36.82
N LEU A 98 -18.89 2.56 -36.71
CA LEU A 98 -18.91 3.57 -37.77
C LEU A 98 -17.99 4.74 -37.40
N ILE A 99 -17.33 5.32 -38.40
CA ILE A 99 -16.59 6.57 -38.34
C ILE A 99 -17.48 7.66 -38.93
N LEU A 100 -18.10 8.44 -38.05
CA LEU A 100 -19.01 9.52 -38.42
C LEU A 100 -18.45 10.86 -37.91
N HIS A 101 -18.23 11.79 -38.84
CA HIS A 101 -17.66 13.11 -38.54
C HIS A 101 -16.35 13.06 -37.70
N GLY A 102 -15.52 12.04 -37.93
CA GLY A 102 -14.25 11.82 -37.22
C GLY A 102 -14.37 11.13 -35.86
N ASN A 103 -15.57 10.76 -35.42
CA ASN A 103 -15.80 10.01 -34.19
C ASN A 103 -16.13 8.56 -34.49
N ILE A 104 -15.63 7.65 -33.67
CA ILE A 104 -16.02 6.24 -33.69
C ILE A 104 -17.33 6.09 -32.91
N MET A 105 -18.33 5.46 -33.51
CA MET A 105 -19.63 5.19 -32.90
C MET A 105 -19.94 3.70 -32.98
N HIS A 106 -20.46 3.14 -31.88
CA HIS A 106 -20.88 1.74 -31.83
C HIS A 106 -22.33 1.61 -32.30
N MET A 107 -22.53 0.83 -33.36
CA MET A 107 -23.83 0.60 -33.96
C MET A 107 -24.20 -0.87 -33.84
N ARG A 108 -25.44 -1.13 -33.42
CA ARG A 108 -26.06 -2.44 -33.52
C ARG A 108 -26.85 -2.51 -34.82
N HIS A 109 -26.47 -3.44 -35.68
CA HIS A 109 -27.21 -3.78 -36.87
C HIS A 109 -28.12 -4.97 -36.62
N PHE A 110 -29.36 -4.86 -37.09
CA PHE A 110 -30.33 -5.93 -37.07
C PHE A 110 -30.77 -6.24 -38.50
N GLU A 111 -30.88 -7.53 -38.80
CA GLU A 111 -31.46 -8.05 -40.03
C GLU A 111 -32.65 -8.91 -39.65
N LEU A 112 -33.81 -8.66 -40.25
CA LEU A 112 -35.06 -9.32 -39.95
C LEU A 112 -35.71 -9.79 -41.26
N MET A 113 -36.04 -11.07 -41.35
CA MET A 113 -36.80 -11.62 -42.47
C MET A 113 -38.30 -11.37 -42.25
N CYS A 114 -38.97 -10.74 -43.22
CA CYS A 114 -40.42 -10.59 -43.19
C CYS A 114 -41.12 -11.95 -43.38
N ASP A 115 -42.34 -12.09 -42.86
CA ASP A 115 -43.07 -13.37 -42.91
C ASP A 115 -43.42 -13.81 -44.35
N ASP A 116 -43.47 -12.87 -45.30
CA ASP A 116 -43.66 -13.17 -46.72
C ASP A 116 -42.42 -13.78 -47.40
N ARG A 117 -41.27 -13.78 -46.72
CA ARG A 117 -39.95 -14.25 -47.20
C ARG A 117 -39.46 -13.56 -48.47
N LYS A 118 -40.04 -12.41 -48.81
CA LYS A 118 -39.69 -11.60 -49.98
C LYS A 118 -39.00 -10.31 -49.58
N HIS A 119 -39.14 -9.90 -48.33
CA HIS A 119 -38.58 -8.65 -47.84
C HIS A 119 -37.72 -8.84 -46.60
N ILE A 120 -36.73 -7.95 -46.48
CA ILE A 120 -35.83 -7.87 -45.33
C ILE A 120 -35.95 -6.47 -44.74
N ILE A 121 -35.92 -6.41 -43.41
CA ILE A 121 -35.76 -5.17 -42.67
C ILE A 121 -34.35 -5.14 -42.09
N CYS A 122 -33.60 -4.09 -42.44
CA CYS A 122 -32.30 -3.81 -41.85
C CYS A 122 -32.41 -2.57 -40.95
N CYS A 123 -32.04 -2.68 -39.69
CA CYS A 123 -32.08 -1.57 -38.75
C CYS A 123 -30.70 -1.27 -38.18
N LEU A 124 -30.42 0.00 -37.92
CA LEU A 124 -29.28 0.45 -37.14
C LEU A 124 -29.76 1.12 -35.86
N GLU A 125 -29.14 0.76 -34.75
CA GLU A 125 -29.36 1.36 -33.43
C GLU A 125 -28.00 1.85 -32.91
N ASN A 126 -27.95 3.11 -32.51
CA ASN A 126 -26.81 3.71 -31.84
C ASN A 126 -26.78 3.25 -30.39
N ILE A 127 -25.73 2.51 -30.02
CA ILE A 127 -25.59 1.91 -28.69
C ILE A 127 -24.46 2.55 -27.88
N GLU A 128 -24.07 3.78 -28.21
CA GLU A 128 -22.98 4.48 -27.54
C GLU A 128 -23.25 4.69 -26.04
N GLU A 129 -24.49 4.97 -25.64
CA GLU A 129 -24.87 5.08 -24.22
C GLU A 129 -24.81 3.73 -23.49
N GLU A 130 -25.10 2.62 -24.17
CA GLU A 130 -24.97 1.27 -23.61
C GLU A 130 -23.50 0.91 -23.41
N PHE A 131 -22.66 1.18 -24.42
CA PHE A 131 -21.22 0.96 -24.34
C PHE A 131 -20.58 1.79 -23.23
N ARG A 132 -20.89 3.09 -23.15
CA ARG A 132 -20.36 3.97 -22.10
C ARG A 132 -20.73 3.50 -20.70
N ARG A 133 -22.00 3.14 -20.50
CA ARG A 133 -22.50 2.63 -19.21
C ARG A 133 -21.85 1.29 -18.84
N LYS A 134 -21.61 0.42 -19.81
CA LYS A 134 -20.90 -0.84 -19.59
C LYS A 134 -19.44 -0.61 -19.22
N GLU A 135 -18.75 0.30 -19.90
CA GLU A 135 -17.38 0.68 -19.54
C GLU A 135 -17.31 1.31 -18.14
N GLU A 136 -18.23 2.19 -17.80
CA GLU A 136 -18.32 2.81 -16.46
C GLU A 136 -18.54 1.74 -15.40
N GLN A 137 -19.50 0.83 -15.60
CA GLN A 137 -19.74 -0.30 -14.70
C GLN A 137 -18.52 -1.21 -14.54
N GLU A 138 -17.79 -1.46 -15.63
CA GLU A 138 -16.57 -2.28 -15.57
C GLU A 138 -15.45 -1.56 -14.82
N LYS A 139 -15.27 -0.26 -15.04
CA LYS A 139 -14.32 0.60 -14.29
C LYS A 139 -14.69 0.66 -12.81
N ASP A 140 -15.96 0.84 -12.48
CA ASP A 140 -16.45 0.88 -11.10
C ASP A 140 -16.28 -0.47 -10.41
N LEU A 141 -16.58 -1.57 -11.11
CA LEU A 141 -16.38 -2.92 -10.58
C LEU A 141 -14.89 -3.21 -10.36
N GLN A 142 -14.01 -2.81 -11.28
CA GLN A 142 -12.57 -2.93 -11.12
C GLN A 142 -12.06 -2.08 -9.94
N SER A 143 -12.55 -0.85 -9.80
CA SER A 143 -12.21 0.04 -8.69
C SER A 143 -12.68 -0.53 -7.35
N ALA A 144 -13.92 -1.02 -7.27
CA ALA A 144 -14.48 -1.67 -6.09
C ALA A 144 -13.70 -2.95 -5.71
N ARG A 145 -13.36 -3.78 -6.70
CA ARG A 145 -12.51 -4.96 -6.51
C ARG A 145 -11.12 -4.58 -6.00
N ARG A 146 -10.53 -3.51 -6.52
CA ARG A 146 -9.24 -2.99 -6.03
C ARG A 146 -9.38 -2.53 -4.58
N MET A 147 -10.35 -1.69 -4.26
CA MET A 147 -10.56 -1.21 -2.89
C MET A 147 -10.79 -2.35 -1.88
N ALA A 148 -11.56 -3.38 -2.28
CA ALA A 148 -11.80 -4.55 -1.44
C ALA A 148 -10.54 -5.40 -1.17
N ARG A 149 -9.50 -5.27 -1.99
CA ARG A 149 -8.24 -6.02 -1.92
C ARG A 149 -7.07 -5.25 -1.34
N MET A 150 -7.27 -3.96 -1.04
CA MET A 150 -6.21 -3.09 -0.51
C MET A 150 -6.48 -2.80 0.96
N ASP A 151 -5.42 -2.69 1.74
CA ASP A 151 -5.47 -2.24 3.12
C ASP A 151 -5.62 -0.72 3.16
N ALA A 152 -6.61 -0.23 3.89
CA ALA A 152 -6.96 1.19 3.88
C ALA A 152 -5.89 2.10 4.49
N LEU A 153 -5.07 1.58 5.43
CA LEU A 153 -4.05 2.37 6.13
C LEU A 153 -2.74 2.45 5.34
N THR A 154 -2.31 1.33 4.78
CA THR A 154 -0.99 1.19 4.14
C THR A 154 -1.04 1.32 2.62
N GLY A 155 -2.19 1.05 2.00
CA GLY A 155 -2.34 1.05 0.55
C GLY A 155 -1.64 -0.11 -0.14
N ILE A 156 -1.28 -1.19 0.59
CA ILE A 156 -0.82 -2.45 0.01
C ILE A 156 -1.95 -3.49 -0.01
N ARG A 157 -1.70 -4.72 -0.47
CA ARG A 157 -2.74 -5.77 -0.53
C ARG A 157 -3.14 -6.20 0.88
N ASN A 158 -4.42 -6.46 1.11
CA ASN A 158 -4.95 -6.87 2.42
C ASN A 158 -5.04 -8.39 2.56
N LYS A 159 -5.54 -8.84 3.71
CA LYS A 159 -5.78 -10.25 4.03
C LYS A 159 -6.65 -10.98 3.01
N THR A 160 -7.68 -10.33 2.45
CA THR A 160 -8.54 -10.94 1.43
C THR A 160 -7.74 -11.25 0.16
N ALA A 161 -6.95 -10.28 -0.31
CA ALA A 161 -6.07 -10.47 -1.45
C ALA A 161 -4.99 -11.53 -1.20
N PHE A 162 -4.50 -11.64 0.04
CA PHE A 162 -3.56 -12.67 0.44
C PHE A 162 -4.18 -14.08 0.35
N THR A 163 -5.38 -14.28 0.89
CA THR A 163 -6.10 -15.57 0.81
C THR A 163 -6.34 -16.01 -0.63
N GLU A 164 -6.77 -15.08 -1.49
CA GLU A 164 -6.94 -15.36 -2.93
C GLU A 164 -5.61 -15.74 -3.58
N TYR A 165 -4.53 -15.05 -3.23
CA TYR A 165 -3.19 -15.34 -3.75
C TYR A 165 -2.69 -16.72 -3.31
N ILE A 166 -2.88 -17.11 -2.04
CA ILE A 166 -2.52 -18.44 -1.54
C ILE A 166 -3.19 -19.53 -2.36
N ALA A 167 -4.49 -19.40 -2.65
CA ALA A 167 -5.22 -20.38 -3.45
C ALA A 167 -4.58 -20.58 -4.83
N THR A 168 -4.16 -19.49 -5.48
CA THR A 168 -3.46 -19.58 -6.78
C THR A 168 -2.08 -20.23 -6.69
N VAL A 169 -1.35 -20.01 -5.59
CA VAL A 169 -0.04 -20.64 -5.38
C VAL A 169 -0.20 -22.14 -5.10
N ASP A 170 -1.17 -22.53 -4.26
CA ASP A 170 -1.45 -23.94 -3.98
C ASP A 170 -1.89 -24.72 -5.23
N GLU A 171 -2.67 -24.09 -6.12
CA GLU A 171 -3.01 -24.68 -7.42
C GLU A 171 -1.75 -24.89 -8.29
N ARG A 172 -0.82 -23.92 -8.31
CA ARG A 172 0.47 -24.06 -9.02
C ARG A 172 1.32 -25.19 -8.43
N ILE A 173 1.41 -25.29 -7.11
CA ILE A 173 2.14 -26.35 -6.40
C ILE A 173 1.57 -27.72 -6.81
N LYS A 174 0.24 -27.88 -6.81
CA LYS A 174 -0.41 -29.15 -7.19
C LYS A 174 -0.22 -29.50 -8.67
N ALA A 175 -0.29 -28.52 -9.55
CA ALA A 175 -0.22 -28.73 -11.00
C ALA A 175 1.21 -29.03 -11.47
N ALA A 176 2.21 -28.32 -10.95
CA ALA A 176 3.60 -28.44 -11.39
C ALA A 176 4.59 -28.05 -10.27
N PRO A 177 4.80 -28.91 -9.26
CA PRO A 177 5.68 -28.63 -8.12
C PRO A 177 7.11 -28.28 -8.55
N GLU A 178 7.62 -28.94 -9.60
CA GLU A 178 8.99 -28.75 -10.12
C GLU A 178 9.22 -27.35 -10.71
N SER A 179 8.16 -26.62 -11.02
CA SER A 179 8.22 -25.25 -11.56
C SER A 179 7.98 -24.16 -10.51
N CYS A 180 7.76 -24.56 -9.25
CA CYS A 180 7.48 -23.63 -8.17
C CYS A 180 8.79 -23.22 -7.47
N HIS A 181 9.15 -21.95 -7.64
CA HIS A 181 10.29 -21.33 -6.97
C HIS A 181 9.80 -20.05 -6.31
N PHE A 182 9.51 -20.14 -5.01
CA PHE A 182 9.06 -18.99 -4.24
C PHE A 182 9.59 -19.07 -2.80
N GLY A 183 9.59 -17.92 -2.14
CA GLY A 183 9.86 -17.80 -0.72
C GLY A 183 8.78 -17.00 -0.02
N VAL A 184 8.65 -17.17 1.28
CA VAL A 184 7.75 -16.39 2.13
C VAL A 184 8.59 -15.66 3.15
N ILE A 185 8.40 -14.35 3.27
CA ILE A 185 8.95 -13.56 4.36
C ILE A 185 7.79 -13.12 5.26
N MET A 186 7.90 -13.46 6.53
CA MET A 186 7.02 -12.99 7.59
C MET A 186 7.65 -11.79 8.26
N CYS A 187 6.89 -10.71 8.42
CA CYS A 187 7.33 -9.46 9.01
C CYS A 187 6.35 -9.00 10.09
N ASP A 188 6.86 -8.52 11.22
CA ASP A 188 6.06 -8.03 12.35
C ASP A 188 6.65 -6.72 12.88
N VAL A 189 5.79 -5.73 13.10
CA VAL A 189 6.18 -4.45 13.71
C VAL A 189 6.44 -4.63 15.20
N ASN A 190 7.71 -4.54 15.60
CA ASN A 190 8.08 -4.76 16.98
C ASN A 190 7.53 -3.65 17.89
N ASP A 191 6.97 -4.04 19.04
CA ASP A 191 6.44 -3.14 20.08
C ASP A 191 5.32 -2.18 19.65
N LEU A 192 4.56 -2.48 18.58
CA LEU A 192 3.45 -1.62 18.12
C LEU A 192 2.44 -1.31 19.24
N LYS A 193 2.06 -2.30 20.06
CA LYS A 193 1.17 -2.08 21.20
C LYS A 193 1.73 -1.02 22.17
N LYS A 194 3.03 -1.07 22.46
CA LYS A 194 3.68 -0.07 23.33
C LYS A 194 3.67 1.30 22.68
N ILE A 195 3.94 1.38 21.37
CA ILE A 195 3.86 2.64 20.62
C ILE A 195 2.46 3.26 20.74
N ASN A 196 1.41 2.46 20.56
CA ASN A 196 0.03 2.89 20.72
C ASN A 196 -0.29 3.36 22.14
N ASP A 197 0.10 2.56 23.14
CA ASP A 197 -0.18 2.85 24.55
C ASP A 197 0.55 4.12 25.04
N THR A 198 1.72 4.44 24.48
CA THR A 198 2.53 5.59 24.90
C THR A 198 2.31 6.85 24.06
N ARG A 199 2.13 6.70 22.74
CA ARG A 199 2.10 7.82 21.78
C ARG A 199 0.77 7.97 21.06
N GLY A 200 -0.19 7.09 21.34
CA GLY A 200 -1.49 7.08 20.71
C GLY A 200 -1.52 6.34 19.37
N HIS A 201 -2.73 5.97 18.95
CA HIS A 201 -2.97 5.18 17.75
C HIS A 201 -2.48 5.82 16.46
N SER A 202 -2.53 7.16 16.34
CA SER A 202 -2.02 7.86 15.15
C SER A 202 -0.52 7.64 14.93
N PHE A 203 0.25 7.48 16.00
CA PHE A 203 1.69 7.21 15.91
C PHE A 203 1.97 5.75 15.55
N GLY A 204 1.14 4.81 16.03
CA GLY A 204 1.21 3.42 15.59
C GLY A 204 0.81 3.26 14.13
N ASP A 205 -0.20 3.99 13.67
CA ASP A 205 -0.61 4.03 12.27
C ASP A 205 0.55 4.52 11.38
N GLU A 206 1.25 5.57 11.80
CA GLU A 206 2.45 6.04 11.10
C GLU A 206 3.57 4.98 11.10
N ALA A 207 3.81 4.29 12.22
CA ALA A 207 4.80 3.23 12.30
C ALA A 207 4.47 2.07 11.34
N ILE A 208 3.20 1.68 11.25
CA ILE A 208 2.69 0.69 10.31
C ILE A 208 2.92 1.15 8.86
N GLN A 209 2.59 2.40 8.53
CA GLN A 209 2.78 2.94 7.18
C GLN A 209 4.26 3.00 6.79
N ARG A 210 5.14 3.44 7.69
CA ARG A 210 6.60 3.46 7.45
C ARG A 210 7.15 2.05 7.27
N THR A 211 6.67 1.09 8.05
CA THR A 211 7.03 -0.33 7.90
C THR A 211 6.61 -0.86 6.53
N SER A 212 5.38 -0.58 6.12
CA SER A 212 4.88 -1.00 4.81
C SER A 212 5.74 -0.44 3.68
N ARG A 213 6.13 0.85 3.73
CA ARG A 213 7.02 1.45 2.73
C ARG A 213 8.38 0.79 2.71
N LEU A 214 9.00 0.61 3.87
CA LEU A 214 10.28 -0.09 4.00
C LEU A 214 10.27 -1.48 3.35
N ILE A 215 9.22 -2.26 3.61
CA ILE A 215 9.06 -3.59 3.02
C ILE A 215 8.87 -3.50 1.50
N CYS A 216 7.99 -2.62 1.03
CA CYS A 216 7.75 -2.44 -0.41
C CYS A 216 8.96 -1.93 -1.19
N ASP A 217 9.75 -1.01 -0.61
CA ASP A 217 10.96 -0.48 -1.22
C ASP A 217 12.09 -1.52 -1.24
N THR A 218 12.02 -2.53 -0.36
CA THR A 218 12.97 -3.64 -0.31
C THR A 218 12.60 -4.76 -1.28
N PHE A 219 11.32 -5.07 -1.42
CA PHE A 219 10.80 -6.15 -2.27
C PHE A 219 9.87 -5.58 -3.36
N ASP A 220 10.43 -4.74 -4.21
CA ASP A 220 9.69 -3.96 -5.21
C ASP A 220 9.18 -4.81 -6.40
N HIS A 221 9.65 -6.04 -6.55
CA HIS A 221 9.20 -6.98 -7.58
C HIS A 221 8.32 -8.12 -7.02
N SER A 222 8.02 -8.10 -5.72
CA SER A 222 7.21 -9.12 -5.05
C SER A 222 5.92 -8.56 -4.48
N PRO A 223 4.83 -9.35 -4.45
CA PRO A 223 3.62 -8.95 -3.77
C PRO A 223 3.81 -8.89 -2.25
N VAL A 224 3.45 -7.74 -1.67
CA VAL A 224 3.43 -7.48 -0.23
C VAL A 224 1.99 -7.39 0.26
N PHE A 225 1.71 -8.05 1.37
CA PHE A 225 0.38 -8.13 1.98
C PHE A 225 0.43 -7.71 3.45
N ARG A 226 -0.61 -7.01 3.92
CA ARG A 226 -0.89 -6.84 5.35
C ARG A 226 -1.97 -7.83 5.76
N VAL A 227 -1.60 -8.79 6.61
CA VAL A 227 -2.47 -9.92 6.99
C VAL A 227 -3.03 -9.79 8.41
N GLY A 228 -2.38 -8.97 9.24
CA GLY A 228 -2.78 -8.65 10.61
C GLY A 228 -2.66 -7.15 10.91
N GLY A 229 -2.70 -6.80 12.21
CA GLY A 229 -2.56 -5.41 12.64
C GLY A 229 -1.15 -4.87 12.39
N ASP A 230 -0.16 -5.61 12.86
CA ASP A 230 1.29 -5.38 12.75
C ASP A 230 2.00 -6.37 11.81
N GLU A 231 1.26 -7.31 11.24
CA GLU A 231 1.81 -8.44 10.47
C GLU A 231 1.74 -8.21 8.96
N PHE A 232 2.87 -8.44 8.31
CA PHE A 232 3.07 -8.33 6.87
C PHE A 232 3.66 -9.61 6.31
N VAL A 233 3.30 -9.91 5.07
CA VAL A 233 3.78 -11.09 4.35
C VAL A 233 4.29 -10.66 2.98
N VAL A 234 5.47 -11.12 2.61
CA VAL A 234 6.01 -10.99 1.25
C VAL A 234 6.08 -12.37 0.65
N VAL A 235 5.53 -12.55 -0.56
CA VAL A 235 5.74 -13.78 -1.33
C VAL A 235 6.73 -13.51 -2.44
N LEU A 236 7.96 -13.96 -2.25
CA LEU A 236 9.07 -13.76 -3.18
C LEU A 236 8.89 -14.61 -4.43
N ASP A 237 8.96 -13.98 -5.60
CA ASP A 237 8.97 -14.64 -6.91
C ASP A 237 9.99 -13.94 -7.83
N GLY A 238 10.45 -14.63 -8.87
CA GLY A 238 11.39 -14.10 -9.87
C GLY A 238 12.64 -13.41 -9.28
N ARG A 239 12.82 -12.12 -9.60
CA ARG A 239 14.04 -11.36 -9.26
C ARG A 239 14.30 -11.28 -7.76
N ASP A 240 13.27 -10.97 -6.97
CA ASP A 240 13.44 -10.83 -5.53
C ASP A 240 13.69 -12.19 -4.87
N PHE A 241 13.16 -13.27 -5.44
CA PHE A 241 13.48 -14.62 -5.01
C PHE A 241 14.96 -14.97 -5.24
N ASP A 242 15.50 -14.62 -6.40
CA ASP A 242 16.92 -14.83 -6.71
C ASP A 242 17.84 -14.03 -5.76
N MET A 243 17.39 -12.84 -5.35
CA MET A 243 18.13 -11.91 -4.49
C MET A 243 17.74 -11.99 -3.00
N ARG A 244 16.92 -12.97 -2.62
CA ARG A 244 16.21 -13.03 -1.32
C ARG A 244 17.09 -12.85 -0.09
N GLU A 245 18.26 -13.48 -0.06
CA GLU A 245 19.18 -13.39 1.09
C GLU A 245 19.73 -11.98 1.26
N GLN A 246 20.03 -11.30 0.14
CA GLN A 246 20.56 -9.93 0.15
C GLN A 246 19.48 -8.93 0.55
N LEU A 247 18.26 -9.10 0.02
CA LEU A 247 17.13 -8.25 0.36
C LEU A 247 16.69 -8.41 1.83
N LEU A 248 16.66 -9.65 2.33
CA LEU A 248 16.39 -9.93 3.74
C LEU A 248 17.46 -9.33 4.65
N ALA A 249 18.75 -9.46 4.29
CA ALA A 249 19.85 -8.84 5.04
C ALA A 249 19.72 -7.32 5.07
N LYS A 250 19.38 -6.68 3.94
CA LYS A 250 19.11 -5.24 3.85
C LYS A 250 17.97 -4.83 4.78
N LEU A 251 16.83 -5.52 4.76
CA LEU A 251 15.71 -5.23 5.66
C LEU A 251 16.13 -5.34 7.13
N ARG A 252 16.87 -6.40 7.49
CA ARG A 252 17.37 -6.60 8.86
C ARG A 252 18.33 -5.49 9.30
N GLU A 253 19.24 -5.08 8.42
CA GLU A 253 20.19 -4.00 8.68
C GLU A 253 19.46 -2.66 8.90
N GLU A 254 18.51 -2.32 8.03
CA GLU A 254 17.70 -1.10 8.17
C GLU A 254 16.84 -1.13 9.44
N SER A 255 16.23 -2.28 9.78
CA SER A 255 15.49 -2.50 11.02
C SER A 255 16.37 -2.30 12.26
N LEU A 256 17.58 -2.86 12.26
CA LEU A 256 18.56 -2.69 13.34
C LEU A 256 19.08 -1.25 13.42
N ALA A 257 19.32 -0.59 12.28
CA ALA A 257 19.68 0.81 12.24
C ALA A 257 18.58 1.67 12.87
N ASN A 258 17.33 1.48 12.47
CA ASN A 258 16.15 2.16 13.04
C ASN A 258 16.00 1.91 14.54
N LYS A 259 16.26 0.69 15.00
CA LYS A 259 16.24 0.34 16.43
C LYS A 259 17.32 1.10 17.20
N ARG A 260 18.54 1.19 16.65
CA ARG A 260 19.70 1.88 17.25
C ARG A 260 19.48 3.40 17.31
N SER A 261 19.04 4.00 16.22
CA SER A 261 18.84 5.45 16.10
C SER A 261 17.51 5.94 16.66
N ARG A 262 16.56 5.04 16.96
CA ARG A 262 15.16 5.34 17.31
C ARG A 262 14.46 6.24 16.27
N SER A 263 14.88 6.18 15.01
CA SER A 263 14.42 7.08 13.94
C SER A 263 13.39 6.45 12.98
N GLY A 264 13.09 5.16 13.12
CA GLY A 264 12.24 4.45 12.17
C GLY A 264 11.63 3.16 12.71
N PRO A 265 10.88 2.43 11.85
CA PRO A 265 10.23 1.18 12.23
C PRO A 265 11.26 0.08 12.52
N VAL A 266 11.00 -0.70 13.57
CA VAL A 266 11.75 -1.92 13.89
C VAL A 266 10.88 -3.11 13.50
N VAL A 267 11.39 -3.90 12.58
CA VAL A 267 10.69 -5.03 11.97
C VAL A 267 11.40 -6.32 12.35
N ALA A 268 10.68 -7.23 12.99
CA ALA A 268 11.12 -8.61 13.11
C ALA A 268 10.79 -9.35 11.82
N CYS A 269 11.72 -10.16 11.30
CA CYS A 269 11.49 -10.88 10.05
C CYS A 269 12.14 -12.27 9.99
N GLY A 270 11.44 -13.20 9.34
CA GLY A 270 11.86 -14.58 9.11
C GLY A 270 11.50 -15.02 7.70
N MET A 271 12.28 -15.93 7.11
CA MET A 271 12.12 -16.32 5.70
C MET A 271 12.14 -17.83 5.54
N ALA A 272 11.20 -18.35 4.75
CA ALA A 272 11.22 -19.75 4.33
C ALA A 272 11.16 -19.84 2.81
N VAL A 273 12.02 -20.67 2.24
CA VAL A 273 11.99 -21.02 0.81
C VAL A 273 11.17 -22.30 0.64
N PHE A 274 10.30 -22.36 -0.37
CA PHE A 274 9.57 -23.57 -0.71
C PHE A 274 10.52 -24.71 -1.08
N ASP A 275 10.36 -25.85 -0.41
CA ASP A 275 11.06 -27.09 -0.70
C ASP A 275 10.03 -28.18 -1.03
N ARG A 276 10.02 -28.59 -2.30
CA ARG A 276 9.12 -29.63 -2.83
C ARG A 276 9.21 -30.98 -2.11
N VAL A 277 10.31 -31.25 -1.38
CA VAL A 277 10.50 -32.50 -0.65
C VAL A 277 9.80 -32.47 0.70
N SER A 278 9.80 -31.30 1.36
CA SER A 278 9.26 -31.14 2.73
C SER A 278 7.93 -30.39 2.79
N ASP A 279 7.58 -29.63 1.76
CA ASP A 279 6.38 -28.80 1.72
C ASP A 279 5.36 -29.33 0.69
N ASP A 280 4.13 -29.51 1.14
CA ASP A 280 2.99 -29.94 0.32
C ASP A 280 2.02 -28.80 -0.03
N SER A 281 2.25 -27.62 0.53
CA SER A 281 1.34 -26.47 0.49
C SER A 281 2.07 -25.18 0.83
N PHE A 282 1.47 -24.04 0.47
CA PHE A 282 1.95 -22.72 0.88
C PHE A 282 1.99 -22.57 2.41
N GLU A 283 1.00 -23.15 3.10
CA GLU A 283 0.87 -23.11 4.56
C GLU A 283 2.10 -23.72 5.28
N ALA A 284 2.72 -24.75 4.71
CA ALA A 284 3.92 -25.36 5.28
C ALA A 284 5.12 -24.37 5.28
N VAL A 285 5.32 -23.67 4.17
CA VAL A 285 6.35 -22.63 4.03
C VAL A 285 6.05 -21.46 4.96
N TYR A 286 4.80 -21.01 4.99
CA TYR A 286 4.33 -19.92 5.84
C TYR A 286 4.66 -20.15 7.32
N LYS A 287 4.38 -21.35 7.85
CA LYS A 287 4.68 -21.71 9.24
C LYS A 287 6.17 -21.68 9.56
N ARG A 288 7.02 -22.09 8.61
CA ARG A 288 8.48 -22.03 8.80
C ARG A 288 8.97 -20.58 8.86
N ALA A 289 8.47 -19.72 7.96
CA ALA A 289 8.81 -18.31 7.97
C ALA A 289 8.33 -17.62 9.26
N ASP A 290 7.14 -17.98 9.76
CA ASP A 290 6.58 -17.45 11.02
C ASP A 290 7.44 -17.84 12.23
N MET A 291 7.90 -19.10 12.28
CA MET A 291 8.80 -19.56 13.33
C MET A 291 10.12 -18.77 13.35
N GLU A 292 10.76 -18.58 12.19
CA GLU A 292 11.98 -17.78 12.09
C GLU A 292 11.76 -16.31 12.48
N MET A 293 10.60 -15.75 12.13
CA MET A 293 10.25 -14.38 12.49
C MET A 293 10.10 -14.26 14.01
N TYR A 294 9.47 -15.24 14.64
CA TYR A 294 9.31 -15.29 16.09
C TYR A 294 10.66 -15.39 16.82
N GLU A 295 11.59 -16.21 16.31
CA GLU A 295 12.96 -16.29 16.84
C GLU A 295 13.67 -14.95 16.72
N ASN A 296 13.63 -14.31 15.55
CA ASN A 296 14.22 -13.00 15.33
C ASN A 296 13.58 -11.92 16.24
N LYS A 297 12.27 -11.98 16.47
CA LYS A 297 11.55 -11.09 17.40
C LYS A 297 12.07 -11.24 18.83
N ASN A 298 12.42 -12.45 19.25
CA ASN A 298 13.01 -12.71 20.56
C ASN A 298 14.47 -12.22 20.66
N GLU A 299 15.27 -12.37 19.60
CA GLU A 299 16.63 -11.81 19.53
C GLU A 299 16.61 -10.29 19.59
N LEU A 300 15.71 -9.66 18.84
CA LEU A 300 15.48 -8.22 18.88
C LEU A 300 15.00 -7.73 20.25
N LYS A 301 14.43 -8.58 21.10
CA LYS A 301 14.12 -8.24 22.50
C LYS A 301 15.26 -8.53 23.46
N SER A 302 16.19 -9.43 23.12
CA SER A 302 17.18 -10.00 24.03
C SER A 302 18.63 -9.57 23.79
N MET A 303 18.93 -8.74 22.79
CA MET A 303 20.25 -8.11 22.65
C MET A 303 20.63 -7.30 23.89
N LYS A 304 21.37 -7.96 24.80
CA LYS A 304 21.90 -7.47 26.06
C LYS A 304 23.01 -6.46 25.82
N ILE A 305 22.65 -5.19 25.93
CA ILE A 305 23.55 -4.06 26.14
C ILE A 305 24.30 -4.18 27.50
N VAL A 306 23.78 -4.99 28.43
CA VAL A 306 24.28 -5.19 29.80
C VAL A 306 25.73 -5.68 29.88
N ASP A 307 26.16 -6.56 28.98
CA ASP A 307 27.50 -7.18 29.05
C ASP A 307 28.62 -6.21 28.62
N TYR A 308 28.30 -5.15 27.88
CA TYR A 308 29.25 -4.06 27.57
C TYR A 308 29.44 -3.11 28.77
N PHE A 309 28.37 -2.87 29.55
CA PHE A 309 28.37 -1.88 30.64
C PHE A 309 29.05 -2.37 31.93
N MET A 310 28.93 -3.65 32.28
CA MET A 310 29.55 -4.17 33.52
C MET A 310 31.08 -4.32 33.44
N GLY A 311 31.68 -4.14 32.26
CA GLY A 311 33.12 -4.24 32.04
C GLY A 311 33.94 -2.96 32.26
N MET A 312 33.31 -1.78 32.40
CA MET A 312 34.02 -0.48 32.52
C MET A 312 34.22 0.01 33.96
N ASN A 313 34.30 -0.91 34.94
CA ASN A 313 34.93 -0.59 36.22
C ASN A 313 36.46 -0.54 36.05
N SER A 314 36.99 0.56 35.51
CA SER A 314 38.33 1.14 35.73
C SER A 314 38.84 1.89 34.51
N MET A 315 38.71 3.22 34.49
CA MET A 315 39.71 4.17 34.00
C MET A 315 39.13 5.59 34.09
N ASP A 316 39.65 6.40 35.01
CA ASP A 316 39.38 7.85 35.08
C ASP A 316 40.08 8.56 33.90
N ILE A 317 39.53 8.44 32.69
CA ILE A 317 40.08 9.10 31.50
C ILE A 317 39.60 10.55 31.49
N PRO A 318 40.51 11.55 31.57
CA PRO A 318 40.11 12.96 31.51
C PRO A 318 39.43 13.29 30.18
N ILE A 319 38.29 13.98 30.22
CA ILE A 319 37.60 14.43 29.01
C ILE A 319 38.48 15.39 28.20
N ASN A 320 38.58 15.16 26.89
CA ASN A 320 39.35 16.04 26.01
C ASN A 320 38.62 17.38 25.74
N ALA A 321 39.37 18.39 25.31
CA ALA A 321 38.86 19.76 25.15
C ALA A 321 37.78 19.90 24.06
N GLU A 322 37.86 19.12 22.97
CA GLU A 322 36.89 19.14 21.88
C GLU A 322 35.55 18.56 22.34
N ARG A 323 35.60 17.44 23.03
CA ARG A 323 34.43 16.74 23.56
C ARG A 323 33.75 17.52 24.68
N LYS A 324 34.53 18.19 25.53
CA LYS A 324 34.00 19.15 26.50
C LYS A 324 33.26 20.30 25.82
N ARG A 325 33.77 20.86 24.71
CA ARG A 325 33.06 21.90 23.95
C ARG A 325 31.75 21.39 23.35
N LEU A 326 31.72 20.14 22.87
CA LEU A 326 30.50 19.51 22.36
C LEU A 326 29.45 19.35 23.46
N LEU A 327 29.85 18.83 24.63
CA LEU A 327 29.00 18.75 25.81
C LEU A 327 28.45 20.12 26.20
N ASP A 328 29.30 21.15 26.24
CA ASP A 328 28.92 22.53 26.57
C ASP A 328 27.90 23.12 25.57
N GLY A 329 28.08 22.84 24.27
CA GLY A 329 27.14 23.26 23.23
C GLY A 329 25.77 22.59 23.34
N MET A 330 25.75 21.26 23.53
CA MET A 330 24.50 20.50 23.73
C MET A 330 23.78 20.92 25.01
N PHE A 331 24.52 21.11 26.10
CA PHE A 331 23.97 21.59 27.36
C PHE A 331 23.32 22.97 27.20
N GLY A 332 23.97 23.91 26.50
CA GLY A 332 23.43 25.25 26.23
C GLY A 332 22.11 25.22 25.43
N ALA A 333 22.03 24.34 24.42
CA ALA A 333 20.79 24.14 23.66
C ALA A 333 19.65 23.60 24.54
N LEU A 334 19.92 22.59 25.36
CA LEU A 334 18.95 22.01 26.30
C LEU A 334 18.47 23.03 27.33
N TYR A 335 19.39 23.80 27.90
CA TYR A 335 19.10 24.83 28.88
C TYR A 335 18.16 25.92 28.32
N THR A 336 18.31 26.26 27.03
CA THR A 336 17.45 27.26 26.38
C THR A 336 16.00 26.78 26.21
N VAL A 337 15.78 25.46 26.05
CA VAL A 337 14.45 24.88 25.81
C VAL A 337 13.78 24.30 27.05
N ALA A 338 14.53 24.12 28.15
CA ALA A 338 14.07 23.40 29.34
C ALA A 338 13.07 24.16 30.23
N GLY A 339 12.94 25.49 30.07
CA GLY A 339 12.03 26.30 30.89
C GLY A 339 12.44 26.33 32.37
N GLU A 340 11.53 25.99 33.27
CA GLU A 340 11.71 26.06 34.74
C GLU A 340 12.38 24.81 35.37
N GLY A 341 12.85 23.86 34.56
CA GLY A 341 13.48 22.64 35.07
C GLY A 341 15.01 22.71 35.15
N TYR A 342 15.59 21.89 36.02
CA TYR A 342 17.03 21.70 36.15
C TYR A 342 17.58 20.79 35.06
N VAL A 343 18.62 21.21 34.35
CA VAL A 343 19.18 20.45 33.23
C VAL A 343 20.44 19.70 33.67
N TYR A 344 20.58 18.46 33.20
CA TYR A 344 21.81 17.71 33.29
C TYR A 344 22.15 17.00 31.98
N LEU A 345 23.44 16.81 31.73
CA LEU A 345 23.96 16.08 30.58
C LEU A 345 25.26 15.37 30.97
N ASN A 346 25.33 14.07 30.75
CA ASN A 346 26.45 13.19 31.05
C ASN A 346 27.05 12.66 29.75
N ASP A 347 28.38 12.75 29.59
CA ASP A 347 29.19 12.04 28.62
C ASP A 347 29.56 10.67 29.17
N LEU A 348 28.88 9.64 28.67
CA LEU A 348 29.00 8.28 29.19
C LEU A 348 30.37 7.66 28.90
N LYS A 349 31.12 8.16 27.90
CA LYS A 349 32.43 7.62 27.54
C LYS A 349 33.53 8.05 28.52
N HIS A 350 33.37 9.20 29.16
CA HIS A 350 34.35 9.77 30.10
C HIS A 350 33.81 9.87 31.52
N ASP A 351 32.58 9.41 31.74
CA ASP A 351 31.81 9.59 32.97
C ASP A 351 31.90 11.03 33.50
N PHE A 352 31.69 11.99 32.59
CA PHE A 352 31.83 13.41 32.85
C PHE A 352 30.53 14.12 32.54
N SER A 353 30.02 14.88 33.49
CA SER A 353 28.70 15.48 33.38
C SER A 353 28.71 16.98 33.65
N ARG A 354 27.71 17.65 33.10
CA ARG A 354 27.38 19.03 33.39
C ARG A 354 25.95 19.15 33.93
N TRP A 355 25.78 19.94 34.98
CA TRP A 355 24.53 20.18 35.69
C TRP A 355 24.25 21.68 35.77
N SER A 356 22.99 22.09 35.77
CA SER A 356 22.61 23.49 35.89
C SER A 356 23.00 24.06 37.26
N LEU A 357 23.59 25.26 37.28
CA LEU A 357 24.00 25.94 38.52
C LEU A 357 22.88 26.02 39.56
N THR A 358 21.64 26.26 39.14
CA THR A 358 20.47 26.27 40.03
C THR A 358 20.26 24.95 40.77
N LEU A 359 20.54 23.80 40.13
CA LEU A 359 20.47 22.49 40.80
C LEU A 359 21.61 22.30 41.78
N VAL A 360 22.80 22.78 41.41
CA VAL A 360 23.97 22.74 42.26
C VAL A 360 23.70 23.49 43.57
N ASP A 361 23.12 24.69 43.47
CA ASP A 361 22.78 25.52 44.63
C ASP A 361 21.63 24.90 45.45
N ASP A 362 20.54 24.49 44.80
CA ASP A 362 19.33 24.02 45.50
C ASP A 362 19.49 22.66 46.16
N PHE A 363 20.33 21.77 45.59
CA PHE A 363 20.57 20.42 46.11
C PHE A 363 21.94 20.25 46.76
N GLY A 364 22.82 21.25 46.69
CA GLY A 364 24.13 21.22 47.31
C GLY A 364 25.10 20.27 46.61
N MET A 365 25.09 20.23 45.28
CA MET A 365 26.07 19.47 44.49
C MET A 365 27.44 20.16 44.53
N GLN A 366 28.51 19.44 44.17
CA GLN A 366 29.87 19.94 44.32
C GLN A 366 30.21 21.06 43.33
N SER A 367 29.81 20.92 42.06
CA SER A 367 29.96 21.96 41.04
C SER A 367 29.09 21.65 39.83
N GLU A 368 29.02 22.57 38.86
CA GLU A 368 28.35 22.32 37.58
C GLU A 368 29.01 21.19 36.77
N TYR A 369 30.29 20.88 36.98
CA TYR A 369 31.03 19.86 36.23
C TYR A 369 31.55 18.76 37.15
N MET A 370 31.11 17.52 36.95
CA MET A 370 31.42 16.43 37.87
C MET A 370 31.70 15.13 37.12
N TYR A 371 32.71 14.40 37.60
CA TYR A 371 32.90 13.00 37.28
C TYR A 371 32.09 12.13 38.24
N HIS A 372 31.63 10.96 37.80
CA HIS A 372 30.85 10.02 38.62
C HIS A 372 29.62 10.67 39.28
N ALA A 373 28.97 11.59 38.57
CA ALA A 373 27.89 12.42 39.13
C ALA A 373 26.67 11.62 39.58
N ASP A 374 26.46 10.44 39.00
CA ASP A 374 25.47 9.46 39.43
C ASP A 374 25.69 9.07 40.91
N LYS A 375 26.93 8.79 41.32
CA LYS A 375 27.28 8.42 42.71
C LYS A 375 27.06 9.55 43.68
N TYR A 376 27.22 10.79 43.23
CA TYR A 376 26.90 11.97 44.04
C TYR A 376 25.39 12.15 44.14
N TRP A 377 24.69 12.17 43.01
CA TRP A 377 23.24 12.39 42.97
C TRP A 377 22.46 11.31 43.74
N GLN A 378 22.85 10.04 43.65
CA GLN A 378 22.25 8.95 44.44
C GLN A 378 22.24 9.24 45.94
N LYS A 379 23.24 9.95 46.49
CA LYS A 379 23.27 10.29 47.93
C LYS A 379 22.18 11.29 48.34
N HIS A 380 21.59 12.00 47.38
CA HIS A 380 20.48 12.92 47.63
C HIS A 380 19.13 12.20 47.54
N ILE A 381 19.05 11.01 46.94
CA ILE A 381 17.79 10.29 46.76
C ILE A 381 17.32 9.71 48.08
N HIS A 382 16.04 9.86 48.37
CA HIS A 382 15.43 9.29 49.58
C HIS A 382 15.62 7.75 49.60
N PRO A 383 16.03 7.15 50.73
CA PRO A 383 16.34 5.71 50.79
C PRO A 383 15.22 4.80 50.27
N ASP A 384 13.95 5.10 50.59
CA ASP A 384 12.78 4.34 50.11
C ASP A 384 12.60 4.37 48.59
N ASP A 385 13.10 5.42 47.92
CA ASP A 385 12.93 5.62 46.48
C ASP A 385 14.11 5.05 45.68
N MET A 386 15.17 4.55 46.35
CA MET A 386 16.42 4.14 45.74
C MET A 386 16.26 2.95 44.78
N ASN A 387 15.49 1.92 45.17
CA ASN A 387 15.28 0.75 44.31
C ASN A 387 14.57 1.14 43.01
N THR A 388 13.51 1.95 43.13
CA THR A 388 12.76 2.45 41.96
C THR A 388 13.61 3.34 41.07
N TYR A 389 14.47 4.17 41.66
CA TYR A 389 15.43 4.97 40.91
C TYR A 389 16.44 4.09 40.16
N GLN A 390 17.04 3.11 40.84
CA GLN A 390 18.05 2.24 40.24
C GLN A 390 17.47 1.40 39.09
N GLU A 391 16.29 0.80 39.28
CA GLU A 391 15.59 0.06 38.23
C GLU A 391 15.32 0.92 36.98
N ALA A 392 15.00 2.19 37.18
CA ALA A 392 14.75 3.11 36.07
C ALA A 392 16.03 3.54 35.35
N ILE A 393 17.11 3.80 36.08
CA ILE A 393 18.42 4.09 35.49
C ILE A 393 18.94 2.86 34.71
N ASP A 394 18.82 1.67 35.29
CA ASP A 394 19.22 0.42 34.64
C ASP A 394 18.42 0.19 33.35
N ALA A 395 17.10 0.43 33.36
CA ALA A 395 16.26 0.31 32.16
C ALA A 395 16.71 1.25 31.03
N VAL A 396 17.07 2.49 31.36
CA VAL A 396 17.56 3.49 30.40
C VAL A 396 18.93 3.10 29.83
N LEU A 397 19.85 2.64 30.67
CA LEU A 397 21.19 2.21 30.27
C LEU A 397 21.19 0.89 29.48
N CYS A 398 20.22 0.01 29.73
CA CYS A 398 20.06 -1.27 29.02
C CYS A 398 19.46 -1.15 27.61
N GLY A 399 19.22 0.08 27.12
CA GLY A 399 18.60 0.32 25.81
C GLY A 399 17.13 -0.13 25.70
N ASN A 400 16.56 -0.67 26.78
CA ASN A 400 15.16 -1.09 26.91
C ASN A 400 14.26 0.13 27.16
N ALA A 401 14.08 0.91 26.09
CA ALA A 401 13.04 1.91 25.87
C ALA A 401 12.98 3.10 26.85
N GLU A 402 12.74 4.29 26.29
CA GLU A 402 12.15 5.48 26.92
C GLU A 402 12.61 5.86 28.33
N VAL A 403 13.13 7.07 28.50
CA VAL A 403 13.28 7.65 29.84
C VAL A 403 11.88 7.93 30.38
N ARG A 404 11.28 6.90 30.98
CA ARG A 404 10.00 7.01 31.66
C ARG A 404 10.14 8.10 32.70
N PRO A 405 9.19 9.03 32.79
CA PRO A 405 9.25 10.02 33.83
C PRO A 405 9.19 9.35 35.20
N ILE A 406 10.33 9.31 35.89
CA ILE A 406 10.38 8.80 37.26
C ILE A 406 10.06 9.93 38.22
N ARG A 407 9.36 9.54 39.28
CA ARG A 407 9.04 10.39 40.42
C ARG A 407 9.77 9.84 41.63
N TYR A 408 10.64 10.64 42.22
CA TYR A 408 11.40 10.29 43.42
C TYR A 408 11.64 11.53 44.28
N ARG A 409 11.92 11.34 45.57
CA ARG A 409 12.28 12.43 46.47
C ARG A 409 13.79 12.62 46.50
N ALA A 410 14.24 13.86 46.37
CA ALA A 410 15.64 14.23 46.51
C ALA A 410 15.85 15.30 47.59
N ARG A 411 16.91 15.17 48.38
CA ARG A 411 17.25 16.04 49.50
C ARG A 411 17.92 17.32 49.02
N ARG A 412 17.30 18.46 49.32
CA ARG A 412 17.80 19.82 49.09
C ARG A 412 18.97 20.15 50.04
N ALA A 413 19.70 21.22 49.72
CA ALA A 413 20.83 21.71 50.53
C ALA A 413 20.41 22.09 51.97
N ASP A 414 19.16 22.53 52.15
CA ASP A 414 18.58 22.88 53.46
C ASP A 414 18.14 21.66 54.30
N GLY A 415 18.27 20.45 53.76
CA GLY A 415 17.90 19.19 54.41
C GLY A 415 16.45 18.75 54.18
N THR A 416 15.61 19.54 53.50
CA THR A 416 14.25 19.15 53.10
C THR A 416 14.27 18.22 51.88
N TYR A 417 13.15 17.55 51.59
CA TYR A 417 13.01 16.74 50.37
C TYR A 417 12.05 17.41 49.39
N ALA A 418 12.44 17.45 48.12
CA ALA A 418 11.60 17.86 47.01
C ALA A 418 11.19 16.66 46.16
N VAL A 419 9.99 16.71 45.60
CA VAL A 419 9.51 15.67 44.69
C VAL A 419 10.03 15.99 43.30
N CYS A 420 10.94 15.16 42.81
CA CYS A 420 11.57 15.30 41.51
C CYS A 420 10.86 14.46 40.46
N HIS A 421 10.51 15.11 39.34
CA HIS A 421 10.01 14.50 38.13
C HIS A 421 11.06 14.65 37.04
N THR A 422 11.52 13.53 36.47
CA THR A 422 12.58 13.60 35.45
C THR A 422 12.06 13.31 34.06
N ARG A 423 12.66 13.93 33.05
CA ARG A 423 12.47 13.61 31.63
C ARG A 423 13.85 13.57 31.01
N GLY A 424 14.29 12.41 30.56
CA GLY A 424 15.61 12.28 29.96
C GLY A 424 15.60 11.77 28.54
N PHE A 425 16.79 11.67 27.98
CA PHE A 425 17.09 11.12 26.68
C PHE A 425 18.50 10.53 26.70
N VAL A 426 18.76 9.61 25.78
CA VAL A 426 20.08 9.04 25.51
C VAL A 426 20.43 9.37 24.06
N LEU A 427 21.63 9.90 23.83
CA LEU A 427 22.22 10.05 22.51
C LEU A 427 23.26 8.95 22.33
N SER A 428 23.23 8.24 21.22
CA SER A 428 24.17 7.18 20.91
C SER A 428 25.14 7.61 19.80
N ASP A 429 26.32 7.02 19.77
CA ASP A 429 27.25 7.18 18.65
C ASP A 429 26.78 6.44 17.38
N LYS A 430 27.55 6.57 16.30
CA LYS A 430 27.26 5.93 14.99
C LYS A 430 27.10 4.41 15.06
N ASP A 431 27.67 3.77 16.07
CA ASP A 431 27.65 2.32 16.26
C ASP A 431 26.48 1.90 17.18
N GLY A 432 25.71 2.86 17.70
CA GLY A 432 24.56 2.67 18.57
C GLY A 432 24.91 2.59 20.06
N ASN A 433 26.18 2.81 20.44
CA ASN A 433 26.60 2.80 21.83
C ASN A 433 26.17 4.11 22.50
N PRO A 434 25.52 4.07 23.68
CA PRO A 434 25.18 5.27 24.43
C PRO A 434 26.40 6.16 24.63
N GLU A 435 26.31 7.40 24.17
CA GLU A 435 27.39 8.38 24.20
C GLU A 435 27.10 9.52 25.17
N TYR A 436 25.84 9.98 25.20
CA TYR A 436 25.37 10.97 26.14
C TYR A 436 24.06 10.56 26.81
N PHE A 437 23.90 10.90 28.08
CA PHE A 437 22.65 10.77 28.81
C PHE A 437 22.31 12.09 29.47
N GLY A 438 21.15 12.66 29.17
CA GLY A 438 20.77 13.96 29.71
C GLY A 438 19.27 14.08 29.93
N GLY A 439 18.87 15.15 30.59
CA GLY A 439 17.47 15.37 30.89
C GLY A 439 17.19 16.64 31.67
N ILE A 440 15.91 16.78 32.00
CA ILE A 440 15.35 17.86 32.80
C ILE A 440 14.75 17.23 34.07
N ILE A 441 15.08 17.80 35.22
CA ILE A 441 14.49 17.49 36.51
C ILE A 441 13.59 18.66 36.89
N ILE A 442 12.33 18.38 37.18
CA ILE A 442 11.36 19.36 37.70
C ILE A 442 11.16 19.00 39.17
N ALA A 443 11.44 19.93 40.08
CA ALA A 443 11.24 19.72 41.51
C ALA A 443 10.04 20.53 42.00
N GLU A 444 9.09 19.85 42.64
CA GLU A 444 7.93 20.43 43.33
C GLU A 444 8.17 20.58 44.83
#